data_AF-A0A5K0WH73-F1
#
_entry.id   AF-A0A5K0WH73-F1
#
_cell.length_a   1.000
_cell.length_b   1.000
_cell.length_c   1.000
_cell.angle_alpha   90.00
_cell.angle_beta   90.00
_cell.angle_gamma   90.00
#
_symmetry.space_group_name_H-M   'P 1'
#
loop_
_entity.id
_entity.type
_entity.pdbx_description
1 polymer ?
#
loop_
_entity_poly.entity_id
_entity_poly.type
_entity_poly.pdbx_seq_one_letter_code
_entity_poly.pdbx_strand_id
1 'polypeptide(L)' 'MAQWKKFEFFEEKSSRCSIPSDVEGNLQCCSSGRGRIALGCDDGMVHLLDRGFKPAFSFRAHAANVLFIQHLK' A
#
# COMPACT_ATOMS: atom_id res chain seq x y z
N MET A 1 21.71 37.78 8.41
CA MET A 1 20.65 37.21 7.56
C MET A 1 20.64 35.71 7.79
N ALA A 2 19.61 35.15 8.43
CA ALA A 2 19.53 33.72 8.66
C ALA A 2 19.18 33.01 7.36
N GLN A 3 20.15 32.29 6.79
CA GLN A 3 19.96 31.41 5.64
C GLN A 3 19.26 30.15 6.15
N TRP A 4 17.96 30.03 5.92
CA TRP A 4 17.21 28.82 6.24
C TRP A 4 17.78 27.67 5.41
N LYS A 5 18.43 26.70 6.06
CA LYS A 5 18.86 25.47 5.39
C LYS A 5 17.62 24.62 5.14
N LYS A 6 17.26 24.45 3.86
CA LYS A 6 16.31 23.42 3.44
C LYS A 6 16.95 22.07 3.75
N PHE A 7 16.37 21.32 4.67
CA PHE A 7 16.81 19.95 4.94
C PHE A 7 16.17 19.04 3.88
N GLU A 8 16.99 18.37 3.07
CA GLU A 8 16.54 17.41 2.06
C GLU A 8 16.01 16.10 2.67
N PHE A 9 15.97 16.00 4.00
CA PHE A 9 15.65 14.79 4.75
C PHE A 9 14.22 14.25 4.51
N PHE A 10 13.31 15.10 4.02
CA PHE A 10 11.93 14.73 3.72
C PHE A 10 11.64 14.58 2.21
N GLU A 11 12.62 14.86 1.35
CA GLU A 11 12.47 14.65 -0.10
C GLU A 11 12.95 13.24 -0.48
N GLU A 12 12.35 12.22 0.12
CA GLU A 12 12.24 10.95 -0.60
C GLU A 12 11.34 11.26 -1.79
N LYS A 13 11.96 11.52 -2.95
CA LYS A 13 11.28 11.78 -4.22
C LYS A 13 10.43 10.55 -4.52
N SER A 14 9.19 10.53 -4.04
CA SER A 14 8.15 9.57 -4.38
C SER A 14 7.77 9.81 -5.85
N SER A 15 8.72 9.51 -6.72
CA SER A 15 8.68 9.86 -8.15
C SER A 15 7.61 9.07 -8.92
N ARG A 16 6.91 8.18 -8.21
CA ARG A 16 5.57 7.64 -8.50
C ARG A 16 5.18 6.85 -7.26
N CYS A 17 3.97 7.04 -6.75
CA CYS A 17 3.35 6.12 -5.79
C CYS A 17 3.09 4.80 -6.56
N SER A 18 4.13 4.01 -6.78
CA SER A 18 4.03 2.75 -7.51
C SER A 18 3.62 1.66 -6.54
N ILE A 19 2.65 0.87 -6.97
CA ILE A 19 2.29 -0.39 -6.33
C ILE A 19 3.57 -1.24 -6.29
N PRO A 20 3.88 -1.91 -5.16
CA PRO A 20 5.06 -2.77 -5.07
C PRO A 20 5.06 -3.81 -6.19
N SER A 21 6.24 -4.10 -6.75
CA SER A 21 6.40 -5.12 -7.79
C SER A 21 5.92 -6.51 -7.36
N ASP A 22 5.87 -6.76 -6.05
CA ASP A 22 5.44 -8.03 -5.46
C ASP A 22 3.92 -8.22 -5.53
N VAL A 23 3.16 -7.19 -5.91
CA VAL A 23 1.72 -7.26 -6.16
C VAL A 23 1.51 -7.49 -7.67
N GLU A 24 1.37 -8.76 -8.05
CA GLU A 24 1.21 -9.16 -9.45
C GLU A 24 -0.23 -8.98 -9.96
N GLY A 25 -1.22 -9.12 -9.09
CA GLY A 25 -2.65 -8.99 -9.42
C GLY A 25 -3.07 -7.54 -9.66
N ASN A 26 -4.11 -7.35 -10.48
CA ASN A 26 -4.66 -6.02 -10.75
C ASN A 26 -5.49 -5.55 -9.55
N LEU A 27 -5.18 -4.36 -9.03
CA LEU A 27 -5.87 -3.82 -7.86
C LEU A 27 -7.33 -3.48 -8.17
N GLN A 28 -8.23 -3.98 -7.33
CA GLN A 28 -9.66 -3.75 -7.41
C GLN A 28 -10.17 -2.86 -6.28
N CYS A 29 -9.61 -3.00 -5.07
CA CYS A 29 -9.99 -2.19 -3.91
C CYS A 29 -8.82 -1.98 -2.95
N CYS A 30 -8.95 -0.97 -2.07
CA CYS A 30 -8.01 -0.74 -0.98
C CYS A 30 -8.72 -0.18 0.26
N SER A 31 -8.11 -0.38 1.43
CA SER A 31 -8.56 0.17 2.70
C SER A 31 -7.37 0.47 3.60
N SER A 32 -7.48 1.44 4.51
CA SER A 32 -6.40 1.80 5.45
C SER A 32 -6.92 1.79 6.89
N GLY A 33 -6.07 1.39 7.83
CA GLY A 33 -6.45 1.27 9.23
C GLY A 33 -5.34 0.65 10.10
N ARG A 34 -5.29 1.04 11.38
CA ARG A 34 -4.28 0.57 12.35
C ARG A 34 -2.82 0.65 11.85
N GLY A 35 -2.52 1.64 11.00
CA GLY A 35 -1.18 1.84 10.45
C GLY A 35 -0.78 0.86 9.35
N ARG A 36 -1.74 0.15 8.74
CA ARG A 36 -1.55 -0.72 7.58
C ARG A 36 -2.47 -0.31 6.43
N ILE A 37 -2.08 -0.68 5.23
CA ILE A 37 -2.87 -0.51 4.01
C ILE A 37 -3.19 -1.91 3.49
N ALA A 38 -4.47 -2.23 3.34
CA ALA A 38 -4.93 -3.47 2.74
C ALA A 38 -5.29 -3.22 1.27
N LEU A 39 -4.85 -4.12 0.41
CA LEU A 39 -5.06 -4.12 -1.04
C LEU A 39 -5.77 -5.41 -1.43
N GLY A 40 -6.77 -5.31 -2.30
CA GLY A 40 -7.49 -6.45 -2.87
C GLY A 40 -7.32 -6.52 -4.38
N CYS A 41 -6.99 -7.70 -4.89
CA CYS A 41 -6.67 -7.93 -6.30
C CYS A 41 -7.74 -8.79 -7.01
N ASP A 42 -7.67 -8.84 -8.34
CA ASP A 42 -8.56 -9.62 -9.21
C ASP A 42 -8.30 -11.14 -9.17
N ASP A 43 -7.11 -11.57 -8.77
CA ASP A 43 -6.72 -12.98 -8.57
C ASP A 43 -7.20 -13.60 -7.23
N GLY A 44 -7.79 -12.77 -6.37
CA GLY A 44 -8.25 -13.13 -5.04
C GLY A 44 -7.20 -12.99 -3.93
N MET A 45 -6.03 -12.43 -4.23
CA MET A 45 -5.03 -12.06 -3.24
C MET A 45 -5.45 -10.80 -2.47
N VAL A 46 -5.06 -10.79 -1.20
CA VAL A 46 -5.07 -9.64 -0.31
C VAL A 46 -3.64 -9.38 0.14
N HIS A 47 -3.18 -8.13 -0.04
CA HIS A 47 -1.86 -7.68 0.40
C HIS A 47 -1.99 -6.64 1.50
N LEU A 48 -1.25 -6.81 2.58
CA LEU A 48 -1.11 -5.84 3.67
C LEU A 48 0.23 -5.16 3.54
N LEU A 49 0.21 -3.85 3.35
CA LEU A 49 1.39 -2.99 3.32
C LEU A 49 1.55 -2.23 4.63
N ASP A 50 2.79 -1.89 4.95
CA ASP A 50 3.11 -0.93 6.01
C ASP A 50 2.95 0.53 5.55
N ARG A 51 3.34 1.49 6.40
CA ARG A 51 3.26 2.94 6.09
C ARG A 51 4.24 3.39 5.01
N GLY A 52 5.26 2.59 4.71
CA GLY A 52 6.21 2.81 3.63
C GLY A 52 5.80 2.12 2.34
N PHE A 53 4.55 1.65 2.22
CA PHE A 53 4.05 0.86 1.09
C PHE A 53 4.84 -0.42 0.85
N LYS A 54 5.52 -0.96 1.86
CA LYS A 54 6.24 -2.22 1.74
C LYS A 54 5.31 -3.39 2.08
N PRO A 55 5.32 -4.48 1.30
CA PRO A 55 4.51 -5.65 1.58
C PRO A 55 4.94 -6.27 2.91
N ALA A 56 4.02 -6.33 3.86
CA ALA A 56 4.20 -6.94 5.16
C ALA A 56 3.67 -8.38 5.17
N PHE A 57 2.52 -8.61 4.52
CA PHE A 57 1.89 -9.94 4.46
C PHE A 57 0.96 -10.04 3.26
N SER A 58 0.91 -11.21 2.63
CA SER A 58 0.06 -11.48 1.46
C SER A 58 -0.58 -12.85 1.59
N PHE A 59 -1.86 -12.96 1.26
CA PHE A 59 -2.57 -14.24 1.30
C PHE A 59 -3.76 -14.25 0.34
N ARG A 60 -4.14 -15.45 -0.11
CA ARG A 60 -5.30 -15.62 -0.98
C ARG A 60 -6.57 -15.74 -0.14
N ALA A 61 -7.42 -14.71 -0.17
CA ALA A 61 -8.68 -14.68 0.57
C ALA A 61 -9.84 -15.28 -0.23
N HIS A 62 -9.78 -15.17 -1.55
CA HIS A 62 -10.84 -15.61 -2.46
C HIS A 62 -10.26 -16.38 -3.66
N ALA A 63 -11.09 -17.21 -4.29
CA ALA A 63 -10.72 -17.89 -5.53
C ALA A 63 -10.76 -16.97 -6.77
N ALA A 64 -11.37 -15.79 -6.62
CA ALA A 64 -11.59 -14.77 -7.64
C ALA A 64 -11.50 -13.38 -6.99
N ASN A 65 -11.98 -12.33 -7.66
CA ASN A 65 -11.76 -10.93 -7.34
C ASN A 65 -12.11 -10.55 -5.89
N VAL A 66 -11.25 -9.72 -5.28
CA VAL A 66 -11.52 -9.05 -4.00
C VAL A 66 -12.04 -7.64 -4.27
N LEU A 67 -13.36 -7.45 -4.13
CA LEU A 67 -14.03 -6.20 -4.51
C LEU A 67 -14.23 -5.21 -3.36
N PHE A 68 -14.09 -5.67 -2.12
CA PHE A 68 -14.28 -4.84 -0.94
C PHE A 68 -13.44 -5.35 0.23
N ILE A 69 -12.72 -4.46 0.89
CA ILE A 69 -11.97 -4.74 2.12
C ILE A 69 -12.32 -3.66 3.13
N GLN A 70 -12.59 -4.08 4.36
CA GLN A 70 -12.84 -3.18 5.48
C GLN A 70 -12.04 -3.63 6.70
N HIS A 71 -11.40 -2.66 7.35
CA HIS A 71 -10.89 -2.86 8.70
C HIS A 71 -12.05 -2.81 9.69
N LEU A 72 -12.19 -3.87 10.48
CA LEU A 72 -13.11 -3.89 11.61
C LEU A 72 -12.64 -2.92 12.69
N LYS A 73 -13.58 -2.32 13.42
CA LYS A 73 -13.25 -1.45 14.56
C LYS A 73 -12.59 -2.23 15.68
#